data_AF-A0A9W8XZ70-F1
#
_entry.id   AF-A0A9W8XZ70-F1
#
_cell.length_a   1.000
_cell.length_b   1.000
_cell.length_c   1.000
_cell.angle_alpha   90.00
_cell.angle_beta   90.00
_cell.angle_gamma   90.00
#
_symmetry.space_group_name_H-M   'P 1'
#
loop_
_entity.id
_entity.type
_entity.pdbx_description
1 polymer ?
#
loop_
_entity_poly.entity_id
_entity_poly.type
_entity_poly.pdbx_seq_one_letter_code
_entity_poly.pdbx_strand_id
1 'polypeptide(L)'
;MGDTSPPKNSRSDGYGYNPRCIKRDISGYLVQRDATTAKIAALITGSKSIGPFQDTMQSGTGVHSAGHFTVSGDPGSDFYTSPGDPYFWLHHSQIDRTWYIWQTQDFANRQQVIAGGTSMMGGGRAQSLEDVIDLEVLNVDGKSYKIKELVSTVAGPFCYVYE
;
A
#
# COMPACT_ATOMS: atom_id res chain seq x y z
N MET A 1 24.06 20.67 4.25
CA MET A 1 23.02 21.67 3.95
C MET A 1 22.02 21.60 5.09
N GLY A 2 21.71 22.73 5.74
CA GLY A 2 20.77 22.73 6.86
C GLY A 2 19.40 22.21 6.42
N ASP A 3 18.71 21.52 7.32
CA ASP A 3 17.34 21.08 7.13
C ASP A 3 16.43 22.31 7.02
N THR A 4 16.20 22.77 5.79
CA THR A 4 15.33 23.91 5.52
C THR A 4 13.93 23.39 5.24
N SER A 5 12.95 23.88 6.00
CA SER A 5 11.54 23.60 5.70
C SER A 5 11.25 24.05 4.27
N PRO A 6 10.72 23.15 3.40
CA PRO A 6 10.40 23.53 2.04
C PRO A 6 9.33 24.62 2.03
N PRO A 7 9.32 25.50 1.01
CA PRO A 7 8.26 26.48 0.86
C PRO A 7 6.91 25.77 0.71
N LYS A 8 5.84 26.46 1.10
CA LYS A 8 4.48 25.97 0.91
C LYS A 8 4.23 25.72 -0.58
N ASN A 9 3.48 24.67 -0.89
CA ASN A 9 3.06 24.39 -2.25
C ASN A 9 2.32 25.61 -2.84
N SER A 10 2.67 25.98 -4.07
CA SER A 10 2.09 27.12 -4.79
C SER A 10 0.61 26.94 -5.10
N ARG A 11 0.12 25.70 -5.10
CA ARG A 11 -1.29 25.35 -5.26
C ARG A 11 -1.82 24.70 -3.98
N SER A 12 -3.06 25.02 -3.62
CA SER A 12 -3.74 24.47 -2.44
C SER A 12 -4.18 23.00 -2.60
N ASP A 13 -4.20 22.50 -3.84
CA ASP A 13 -4.58 21.12 -4.18
C ASP A 13 -3.40 20.12 -4.09
N GLY A 14 -2.20 20.60 -3.76
CA GLY A 14 -1.00 19.76 -3.64
C GLY A 14 -0.26 19.48 -4.95
N TYR A 15 -0.80 19.86 -6.11
CA TYR A 15 -0.22 19.56 -7.42
C TYR A 15 0.72 20.66 -7.96
N GLY A 16 1.02 21.70 -7.18
CA GLY A 16 1.95 22.74 -7.60
C GLY A 16 3.41 22.28 -7.60
N TYR A 17 4.19 22.85 -8.51
CA TYR A 17 5.62 22.58 -8.61
C TYR A 17 6.34 23.04 -7.35
N ASN A 18 6.89 22.10 -6.58
CA ASN A 18 7.57 22.36 -5.31
C ASN A 18 8.85 21.49 -5.15
N PRO A 19 9.92 21.80 -5.90
CA PRO A 19 11.15 21.01 -5.90
C PRO A 19 11.88 21.13 -4.55
N ARG A 20 12.29 19.98 -4.01
CA ARG A 20 12.96 19.86 -2.71
C ARG A 20 13.65 18.50 -2.59
N CYS A 21 14.56 18.38 -1.64
CA CYS A 21 15.24 17.11 -1.36
C CYS A 21 14.31 16.14 -0.62
N ILE A 22 14.47 14.85 -0.88
CA ILE A 22 13.92 13.78 -0.03
C ILE A 22 14.58 13.89 1.35
N LYS A 23 13.77 13.79 2.41
CA LYS A 23 14.21 13.77 3.81
C LYS A 23 13.77 12.47 4.45
N ARG A 24 14.64 11.89 5.27
CA ARG A 24 14.37 10.66 6.04
C ARG A 24 14.86 10.86 7.46
N ASP A 25 14.12 10.28 8.40
CA ASP A 25 14.49 10.23 9.82
C ASP A 25 14.29 8.79 10.30
N ILE A 26 15.27 7.94 9.96
CA ILE A 26 15.11 6.50 10.01
C ILE A 26 15.18 6.01 11.47
N SER A 27 14.15 5.30 11.91
CA SER A 27 14.08 4.74 13.26
C SER A 27 13.56 3.30 13.29
N GLY A 28 14.26 2.44 14.03
CA GLY A 28 13.86 1.04 14.22
C GLY A 28 12.70 0.82 15.19
N TYR A 29 12.22 1.87 15.87
CA TYR A 29 11.23 1.73 16.94
C TYR A 29 9.91 1.11 16.46
N LEU A 30 9.35 1.61 15.35
CA LEU A 30 8.06 1.14 14.84
C LEU A 30 8.14 -0.27 14.25
N VAL A 31 9.20 -0.59 13.50
CA VAL A 31 9.39 -1.96 12.99
C VAL A 31 9.57 -2.99 14.11
N GLN A 32 10.25 -2.65 15.19
CA GLN A 32 10.39 -3.53 16.36
C GLN A 32 9.07 -3.73 17.10
N ARG A 33 8.18 -2.74 17.10
CA ARG A 33 6.87 -2.80 17.78
C ARG A 33 5.82 -3.52 16.94
N ASP A 34 5.74 -3.20 15.65
CA ASP A 34 4.55 -3.45 14.82
C ASP A 34 4.83 -4.29 13.56
N ALA A 35 6.08 -4.41 13.11
CA ALA A 35 6.43 -5.12 11.86
C ALA A 35 7.49 -6.22 12.03
N THR A 36 7.55 -6.83 13.22
CA THR A 36 8.39 -8.03 13.42
C THR A 36 7.85 -9.22 12.63
N THR A 37 8.69 -10.22 12.37
CA THR A 37 8.27 -11.47 11.72
C THR A 37 7.07 -12.11 12.42
N ALA A 38 7.00 -12.05 13.75
CA ALA A 38 5.86 -12.55 14.52
C ALA A 38 4.56 -11.76 14.23
N LYS A 39 4.66 -10.44 14.07
CA LYS A 39 3.50 -9.59 13.70
C LYS A 39 3.02 -9.88 12.29
N ILE A 40 3.95 -10.04 11.33
CA ILE A 40 3.63 -10.40 9.95
C ILE A 40 2.98 -11.79 9.90
N ALA A 41 3.53 -12.79 10.61
CA ALA A 41 2.95 -14.13 10.68
C ALA A 41 1.56 -14.12 11.34
N ALA A 42 1.37 -13.33 12.40
CA ALA A 42 0.06 -13.17 13.04
C ALA A 42 -0.97 -12.51 12.12
N LEU A 43 -0.56 -11.52 11.31
CA LEU A 43 -1.42 -10.91 10.29
C LEU A 43 -1.89 -11.94 9.26
N ILE A 44 -0.95 -12.74 8.71
CA ILE A 44 -1.23 -13.78 7.70
C ILE A 44 -2.14 -14.89 8.25
N THR A 45 -1.86 -15.37 9.46
CA THR A 45 -2.54 -16.55 10.01
C THR A 45 -3.80 -16.22 10.80
N GLY A 46 -3.90 -15.00 11.34
CA GLY A 46 -4.99 -14.58 12.21
C GLY A 46 -6.28 -14.13 11.50
N SER A 47 -6.19 -13.75 10.22
CA SER A 47 -7.35 -13.24 9.45
C SER A 47 -7.87 -14.28 8.47
N LYS A 48 -9.15 -14.67 8.60
CA LYS A 48 -9.79 -15.63 7.68
C LYS A 48 -10.40 -15.00 6.43
N SER A 49 -10.73 -13.71 6.49
CA SER A 49 -11.36 -12.96 5.41
C SER A 49 -10.58 -11.69 5.09
N ILE A 50 -10.78 -11.16 3.88
CA ILE A 50 -10.00 -10.03 3.34
C ILE A 50 -10.20 -8.73 4.12
N GLY A 51 -11.40 -8.45 4.63
CA GLY A 51 -11.70 -7.24 5.41
C GLY A 51 -10.82 -7.10 6.67
N PRO A 52 -10.86 -8.04 7.62
CA PRO A 52 -9.98 -7.99 8.79
C PRO A 52 -8.48 -8.02 8.43
N PHE A 53 -8.10 -8.73 7.37
CA PHE A 53 -6.72 -8.78 6.90
C PHE A 53 -6.23 -7.39 6.46
N GLN A 54 -6.95 -6.74 5.53
CA GLN A 54 -6.58 -5.42 5.01
C GLN A 54 -6.65 -4.35 6.10
N ASP A 55 -7.64 -4.41 7.00
CA ASP A 55 -7.82 -3.42 8.07
C ASP A 55 -6.70 -3.52 9.10
N THR A 56 -6.32 -4.75 9.48
CA THR A 56 -5.19 -4.97 10.42
C THR A 56 -3.87 -4.53 9.79
N MET A 57 -3.64 -4.85 8.51
CA MET A 57 -2.44 -4.46 7.77
C MET A 57 -2.27 -2.93 7.71
N GLN A 58 -3.35 -2.20 7.44
CA GLN A 58 -3.36 -0.74 7.23
C GLN A 58 -3.56 0.07 8.52
N SER A 59 -3.92 -0.57 9.64
CA SER A 59 -4.12 0.12 10.92
C SER A 59 -2.90 0.96 11.35
N GLY A 60 -3.09 1.90 12.27
CA GLY A 60 -1.99 2.75 12.76
C GLY A 60 -0.83 1.98 13.43
N THR A 61 -1.10 0.74 13.87
CA THR A 61 -0.11 -0.21 14.41
C THR A 61 0.11 -1.41 13.47
N GLY A 62 -0.33 -1.29 12.22
CA GLY A 62 -0.21 -2.30 11.19
C GLY A 62 1.14 -2.22 10.47
N VAL A 63 1.49 -3.31 9.79
CA VAL A 63 2.78 -3.45 9.10
C VAL A 63 2.96 -2.44 7.97
N HIS A 64 1.87 -1.97 7.34
CA HIS A 64 1.88 -0.92 6.32
C HIS A 64 2.30 0.43 6.92
N SER A 65 1.56 0.89 7.94
CA SER A 65 1.86 2.13 8.64
C SER A 65 3.28 2.12 9.23
N ALA A 66 3.66 1.02 9.90
CA ALA A 66 4.99 0.89 10.48
C ALA A 66 6.10 0.98 9.43
N GLY A 67 5.91 0.40 8.24
CA GLY A 67 6.88 0.48 7.15
C GLY A 67 7.07 1.91 6.63
N HIS A 68 5.99 2.62 6.33
CA HIS A 68 6.06 4.03 5.92
C HIS A 68 6.76 4.92 6.95
N PHE A 69 6.31 4.87 8.21
CA PHE A 69 6.83 5.73 9.28
C PHE A 69 8.21 5.32 9.82
N THR A 70 8.77 4.18 9.38
CA THR A 70 10.16 3.81 9.67
C THR A 70 11.16 4.65 8.90
N VAL A 71 10.83 5.02 7.66
CA VAL A 71 11.67 5.91 6.84
C VAL A 71 11.39 7.38 7.18
N SER A 72 10.13 7.69 7.45
CA SER A 72 9.66 9.01 7.91
C SER A 72 10.08 10.16 6.97
N GLY A 73 9.96 11.39 7.43
CA GLY A 73 10.36 12.59 6.70
C GLY A 73 9.46 12.92 5.51
N ASP A 74 10.05 13.47 4.46
CA ASP A 74 9.37 14.01 3.27
C ASP A 74 9.88 13.28 2.03
N PRO A 75 9.05 12.48 1.34
CA PRO A 75 7.62 12.26 1.58
C PRO A 75 7.29 11.01 2.44
N GLY A 76 8.25 10.38 3.12
CA GLY A 76 8.03 9.09 3.78
C GLY A 76 6.90 9.05 4.83
N SER A 77 6.59 10.19 5.47
CA SER A 77 5.47 10.35 6.41
C SER A 77 4.20 10.98 5.81
N ASP A 78 4.20 11.28 4.51
CA ASP A 78 3.05 11.86 3.80
C ASP A 78 2.27 10.77 3.07
N PHE A 79 1.02 10.57 3.50
CA PHE A 79 0.12 9.55 2.94
C PHE A 79 -0.07 9.67 1.42
N TYR A 80 -0.12 10.89 0.88
CA TYR A 80 -0.43 11.13 -0.54
C TYR A 80 0.81 11.09 -1.42
N THR A 81 1.94 11.53 -0.91
CA THR A 81 3.17 11.70 -1.71
C THR A 81 4.24 10.65 -1.42
N SER A 82 3.94 9.66 -0.57
CA SER A 82 4.87 8.56 -0.22
C SER A 82 5.54 7.85 -1.40
N PRO A 83 4.93 7.67 -2.60
CA PRO A 83 5.63 7.11 -3.76
C PRO A 83 6.83 7.94 -4.26
N GLY A 84 6.95 9.19 -3.83
CA GLY A 84 8.12 10.04 -4.12
C GLY A 84 9.39 9.60 -3.39
N ASP A 85 9.29 8.75 -2.36
CA ASP A 85 10.45 8.07 -1.78
C ASP A 85 10.66 6.70 -2.48
N PRO A 86 11.83 6.41 -3.08
CA PRO A 86 12.09 5.12 -3.74
C PRO A 86 11.89 3.88 -2.86
N TYR A 87 11.96 4.00 -1.53
CA TYR A 87 11.66 2.93 -0.58
C TYR A 87 10.22 2.41 -0.71
N PHE A 88 9.28 3.26 -1.14
CA PHE A 88 7.87 2.92 -1.33
C PHE A 88 7.69 1.61 -2.10
N TRP A 89 8.44 1.44 -3.19
CA TRP A 89 8.33 0.27 -4.07
C TRP A 89 8.79 -1.02 -3.40
N LEU A 90 9.84 -0.96 -2.57
CA LEU A 90 10.28 -2.11 -1.77
C LEU A 90 9.29 -2.42 -0.65
N HIS A 91 8.77 -1.38 0.02
CA HIS A 91 7.74 -1.53 1.04
C HIS A 91 6.49 -2.21 0.47
N HIS A 92 5.94 -1.69 -0.63
CA HIS A 92 4.75 -2.25 -1.25
C HIS A 92 4.99 -3.62 -1.90
N SER A 93 6.22 -3.95 -2.30
CA SER A 93 6.57 -5.32 -2.69
C SER A 93 6.43 -6.29 -1.52
N GLN A 94 6.81 -5.89 -0.30
CA GLN A 94 6.61 -6.71 0.90
C GLN A 94 5.14 -6.75 1.35
N ILE A 95 4.36 -5.69 1.11
CA ILE A 95 2.90 -5.68 1.31
C ILE A 95 2.23 -6.69 0.39
N ASP A 96 2.54 -6.63 -0.91
CA ASP A 96 2.02 -7.57 -1.90
C ASP A 96 2.45 -9.02 -1.59
N ARG A 97 3.72 -9.24 -1.24
CA ARG A 97 4.20 -10.56 -0.76
C ARG A 97 3.42 -11.08 0.44
N THR A 98 3.10 -10.21 1.40
CA THR A 98 2.32 -10.59 2.59
C THR A 98 0.90 -10.98 2.22
N TRP A 99 0.27 -10.24 1.30
CA TRP A 99 -1.04 -10.55 0.76
C TRP A 99 -1.05 -11.83 -0.06
N TYR A 100 -0.06 -12.02 -0.94
CA TYR A 100 0.15 -13.24 -1.71
C TYR A 100 0.23 -14.47 -0.80
N ILE A 101 1.06 -14.44 0.25
CA ILE A 101 1.17 -15.55 1.20
C ILE A 101 -0.17 -15.80 1.93
N TRP A 102 -0.91 -14.75 2.28
CA TRP A 102 -2.24 -14.88 2.89
C TRP A 102 -3.25 -15.54 1.94
N GLN A 103 -3.23 -15.19 0.64
CA GLN A 103 -4.08 -15.81 -0.36
C GLN A 103 -3.74 -17.30 -0.53
N THR A 104 -2.47 -17.66 -0.60
CA THR A 104 -2.04 -19.05 -0.87
C THR A 104 -2.38 -20.04 0.25
N GLN A 105 -2.66 -19.57 1.48
CA GLN A 105 -3.12 -20.44 2.57
C GLN A 105 -4.48 -21.13 2.28
N ASP A 106 -5.33 -20.51 1.46
CA ASP A 106 -6.64 -21.05 1.07
C ASP A 106 -7.06 -20.44 -0.27
N PHE A 107 -6.26 -20.72 -1.30
CA PHE A 107 -6.33 -20.04 -2.59
C PHE A 107 -7.72 -20.08 -3.23
N ALA A 108 -8.42 -21.22 -3.14
CA ALA A 108 -9.76 -21.40 -3.69
C ALA A 108 -10.79 -20.43 -3.10
N ASN A 109 -10.63 -20.01 -1.84
CA ASN A 109 -11.56 -19.14 -1.14
C ASN A 109 -11.04 -17.72 -0.92
N ARG A 110 -9.75 -17.43 -1.24
CA ARG A 110 -9.09 -16.15 -0.95
C ARG A 110 -8.59 -15.38 -2.17
N GLN A 111 -8.65 -15.97 -3.36
CA GLN A 111 -8.20 -15.28 -4.58
C GLN A 111 -9.21 -14.22 -5.04
N GLN A 112 -10.47 -14.61 -5.23
CA GLN A 112 -11.53 -13.74 -5.77
C GLN A 112 -12.40 -13.18 -4.64
N VAL A 113 -11.79 -12.42 -3.74
CA VAL A 113 -12.47 -11.79 -2.59
C VAL A 113 -12.19 -10.30 -2.54
N ILE A 114 -13.17 -9.53 -2.07
CA ILE A 114 -13.07 -8.08 -1.89
C ILE A 114 -13.95 -7.66 -0.71
N ALA A 115 -13.55 -6.60 0.01
CA ALA A 115 -14.34 -6.00 1.06
C ALA A 115 -14.07 -4.50 1.16
N GLY A 116 -15.06 -3.73 1.63
CA GLY A 116 -14.97 -2.29 1.79
C GLY A 116 -15.81 -1.53 0.76
N GLY A 117 -15.71 -0.20 0.84
CA GLY A 117 -16.40 0.73 -0.05
C GLY A 117 -15.45 1.38 -1.05
N THR A 118 -16.01 2.04 -2.06
CA THR A 118 -15.26 2.74 -3.12
C THR A 118 -14.59 4.04 -2.66
N SER A 119 -14.73 4.42 -1.39
CA SER A 119 -14.11 5.62 -0.82
C SER A 119 -13.38 5.29 0.48
N MET A 120 -12.44 6.16 0.85
CA MET A 120 -11.58 5.99 2.02
C MET A 120 -12.38 5.70 3.30
N MET A 121 -11.81 4.87 4.18
CA MET A 121 -12.46 4.41 5.42
C MET A 121 -13.80 3.65 5.20
N GLY A 122 -13.95 2.99 4.05
CA GLY A 122 -15.13 2.18 3.75
C GLY A 122 -16.37 2.99 3.34
N GLY A 123 -16.21 4.27 3.03
CA GLY A 123 -17.27 5.11 2.49
C GLY A 123 -17.66 4.76 1.05
N GLY A 124 -18.66 5.43 0.51
CA GLY A 124 -19.13 5.23 -0.85
C GLY A 124 -20.00 3.97 -0.99
N ARG A 125 -20.12 3.44 -2.23
CA ARG A 125 -20.84 2.18 -2.46
C ARG A 125 -19.94 0.99 -2.12
N ALA A 126 -20.53 -0.17 -1.85
CA ALA A 126 -19.77 -1.41 -1.72
C ALA A 126 -18.93 -1.65 -3.00
N GLN A 127 -17.66 -1.98 -2.81
CA GLN A 127 -16.75 -2.29 -3.91
C GLN A 127 -17.03 -3.69 -4.45
N SER A 128 -16.77 -3.88 -5.74
CA SER A 128 -16.96 -5.14 -6.45
C SER A 128 -15.69 -5.49 -7.22
N LEU A 129 -15.46 -6.80 -7.42
CA LEU A 129 -14.40 -7.31 -8.29
C LEU A 129 -14.58 -6.88 -9.77
N GLU A 130 -15.78 -6.44 -10.15
CA GLU A 130 -16.08 -5.90 -11.48
C GLU A 130 -15.74 -4.40 -11.62
N ASP A 131 -15.37 -3.73 -10.53
CA ASP A 131 -14.96 -2.33 -10.57
C ASP A 131 -13.66 -2.17 -11.36
N VAL A 132 -13.58 -1.11 -12.14
CA VAL A 132 -12.42 -0.79 -12.97
C VAL A 132 -11.47 0.11 -12.20
N ILE A 133 -10.18 -0.22 -12.23
CA ILE A 133 -9.09 0.62 -11.73
C ILE A 133 -8.18 0.98 -12.90
N ASP A 134 -7.69 2.21 -12.88
CA ASP A 134 -6.59 2.67 -13.73
C ASP A 134 -5.57 3.47 -12.90
N LEU A 135 -4.44 3.79 -13.53
CA LEU A 135 -3.41 4.66 -12.94
C LEU A 135 -3.44 6.07 -13.56
N GLU A 136 -4.57 6.45 -14.16
CA GLU A 136 -4.83 7.72 -14.84
C GLU A 136 -3.63 8.26 -15.63
N VAL A 137 -2.93 9.26 -15.10
CA VAL A 137 -1.81 9.95 -15.74
C VAL A 137 -0.59 9.04 -15.97
N LEU A 138 -0.46 7.96 -15.21
CA LEU A 138 0.59 6.94 -15.39
C LEU A 138 0.14 5.83 -16.33
N ASN A 139 -1.13 5.81 -16.75
CA ASN A 139 -1.67 4.83 -17.67
C ASN A 139 -1.34 5.19 -19.14
N VAL A 140 -0.05 5.25 -19.46
CA VAL A 140 0.47 5.65 -20.78
C VAL A 140 -0.04 4.76 -21.93
N ASP A 141 -0.40 3.51 -21.63
CA ASP A 141 -0.95 2.55 -22.59
C ASP A 141 -2.49 2.59 -22.69
N GLY A 142 -3.17 3.39 -21.86
CA GLY A 142 -4.63 3.46 -21.79
C GLY A 142 -5.30 2.17 -21.27
N LYS A 143 -4.54 1.28 -20.63
CA LYS A 143 -5.04 0.00 -20.10
C LYS A 143 -5.73 0.21 -18.76
N SER A 144 -6.99 -0.17 -18.69
CA SER A 144 -7.78 -0.22 -17.46
C SER A 144 -8.16 -1.67 -17.21
N TYR A 145 -8.15 -2.08 -15.94
CA TYR A 145 -8.41 -3.47 -15.56
C TYR A 145 -9.54 -3.52 -14.55
N LYS A 146 -10.36 -4.56 -14.62
CA LYS A 146 -11.24 -4.90 -13.51
C LYS A 146 -10.42 -5.46 -12.36
N ILE A 147 -10.84 -5.22 -11.13
CA ILE A 147 -10.13 -5.73 -9.95
C ILE A 147 -9.94 -7.24 -10.00
N LYS A 148 -10.91 -8.01 -10.51
CA LYS A 148 -10.79 -9.48 -10.68
C LYS A 148 -9.59 -9.93 -11.51
N GLU A 149 -9.08 -9.07 -12.39
CA GLU A 149 -7.92 -9.35 -13.24
C GLU A 149 -6.60 -9.07 -12.51
N LEU A 150 -6.64 -8.44 -11.34
CA LEU A 150 -5.48 -7.99 -10.57
C LEU A 150 -5.28 -8.75 -9.26
N VAL A 151 -6.21 -9.60 -8.85
CA VAL A 151 -6.14 -10.35 -7.57
C VAL A 151 -5.29 -11.62 -7.63
N SER A 152 -4.52 -11.82 -8.70
CA SER A 152 -3.66 -12.98 -8.87
C SER A 152 -2.35 -12.60 -9.55
N THR A 153 -1.23 -12.99 -8.94
CA THR A 153 0.11 -12.70 -9.47
C THR A 153 0.48 -13.49 -10.74
N VAL A 154 -0.36 -14.46 -11.13
CA VAL A 154 -0.14 -15.36 -12.29
C VAL A 154 -1.33 -15.41 -13.25
N ALA A 155 -2.20 -14.39 -13.21
CA ALA A 155 -3.31 -14.22 -14.15
C ALA A 155 -3.44 -12.75 -14.56
N GLY A 156 -4.29 -12.48 -15.55
CA GLY A 156 -4.45 -11.12 -16.08
C GLY A 156 -3.13 -10.58 -16.63
N PRO A 157 -2.70 -9.36 -16.25
CA PRO A 157 -1.43 -8.79 -16.70
C PRO A 157 -0.21 -9.32 -15.94
N PHE A 158 -0.38 -10.16 -14.93
CA PHE A 158 0.69 -10.59 -14.02
C PHE A 158 1.17 -12.01 -14.28
N CYS A 159 2.49 -12.22 -14.13
CA CYS A 159 3.13 -13.52 -14.19
C CYS A 159 4.40 -13.54 -13.33
N TYR A 160 4.25 -13.43 -12.00
CA TYR A 160 5.35 -13.43 -11.03
C TYR A 160 5.00 -14.20 -9.76
N VAL A 161 6.05 -14.56 -9.01
CA VAL A 161 5.98 -15.16 -7.68
C VAL A 161 7.03 -14.52 -6.77
N TYR A 162 6.85 -14.67 -5.46
CA TYR A 162 7.83 -14.27 -4.45
C TYR A 162 8.62 -15.47 -3.94
N GLU A 163 9.93 -15.29 -3.79
CA GLU A 163 10.83 -16.23 -3.10
C GLU A 163 11.00 -15.85 -1.61
#